data_AF-A0A843C0E6-F1
#
_entry.id   AF-A0A843C0E6-F1
#
_cell.length_a   1.000
_cell.length_b   1.000
_cell.length_c   1.000
_cell.angle_alpha   90.00
_cell.angle_beta   90.00
_cell.angle_gamma   90.00
#
_symmetry.space_group_name_H-M   'P 1'
#
loop_
_entity.id
_entity.type
_entity.pdbx_description
1 polymer ?
#
loop_
_entity_poly.entity_id
_entity_poly.type
_entity_poly.pdbx_seq_one_letter_code
_entity_poly.pdbx_strand_id
1 'polypeptide(L)'
;MSVSLLLIGILSDRIIRYVLVIAKGLGLSDMAAGFVLLSVVTSLPELSVSALAALSGEGGLSVGNVLGSNIANLTIIIGLAVFFSKKSVSLKGESQKELIQFLFISSIIPLFIVQRGTLS
;
A
#
# COMPACT_ATOMS: atom_id res chain seq x y z
N MET A 1 8.13 -23.58 -3.29
CA MET A 1 8.55 -22.25 -3.82
C MET A 1 7.90 -21.95 -5.17
N SER A 2 8.06 -22.79 -6.19
CA SER A 2 7.48 -22.55 -7.53
C SER A 2 5.93 -22.53 -7.54
N VAL A 3 5.30 -23.42 -6.76
CA VAL A 3 3.83 -23.45 -6.63
C VAL A 3 3.30 -22.17 -5.97
N SER A 4 3.97 -21.68 -4.93
CA SER A 4 3.58 -20.46 -4.23
C SER A 4 3.63 -19.22 -5.14
N LEU A 5 4.67 -19.11 -5.97
CA LEU A 5 4.80 -18.01 -6.95
C LEU A 5 3.68 -18.05 -8.01
N LEU A 6 3.37 -19.24 -8.53
CA LEU A 6 2.26 -19.41 -9.48
C LEU A 6 0.92 -19.06 -8.85
N LEU A 7 0.68 -19.50 -7.61
CA LEU A 7 -0.55 -19.17 -6.89
C LEU A 7 -0.68 -17.67 -6.68
N ILE A 8 0.38 -16.99 -6.24
CA ILE A 8 0.38 -15.53 -6.07
C ILE A 8 0.03 -14.85 -7.39
N GLY A 9 0.68 -15.21 -8.51
CA GLY A 9 0.38 -14.61 -9.80
C GLY A 9 -1.09 -14.76 -10.22
N ILE A 10 -1.66 -15.96 -10.07
CA ILE A 10 -3.07 -16.23 -10.41
C ILE A 10 -4.02 -15.49 -9.47
N LEU A 11 -3.72 -15.47 -8.16
CA LEU A 11 -4.55 -14.82 -7.15
C LEU A 11 -4.51 -13.30 -7.30
N SER A 12 -3.35 -12.69 -7.51
CA SER A 12 -3.19 -11.25 -7.73
C SER A 12 -4.08 -10.78 -8.88
N ASP A 13 -4.06 -11.48 -10.00
CA ASP A 13 -4.90 -11.21 -11.16
C ASP A 13 -6.40 -11.27 -10.84
N ARG A 14 -6.82 -12.27 -10.06
CA ARG A 14 -8.23 -12.41 -9.64
C ARG A 14 -8.64 -11.31 -8.68
N ILE A 15 -7.80 -11.00 -7.69
CA ILE A 15 -8.04 -9.97 -6.68
C ILE A 15 -8.24 -8.62 -7.38
N ILE A 16 -7.36 -8.25 -8.30
CA ILE A 16 -7.47 -6.99 -9.04
C ILE A 16 -8.82 -6.93 -9.79
N ARG A 17 -9.21 -8.02 -10.47
CA ARG A 17 -10.51 -8.07 -11.16
C ARG A 17 -11.70 -7.87 -10.22
N TYR A 18 -11.71 -8.54 -9.07
CA TYR A 18 -12.80 -8.38 -8.10
C TYR A 18 -12.83 -6.99 -7.48
N VAL A 19 -11.67 -6.42 -7.15
CA VAL A 19 -11.56 -5.04 -6.64
C VAL A 19 -12.14 -4.04 -7.65
N LEU A 20 -11.83 -4.20 -8.94
CA LEU A 20 -12.37 -3.33 -9.98
C LEU A 20 -13.88 -3.50 -10.18
N VAL A 21 -14.42 -4.71 -10.04
CA VAL A 21 -15.88 -4.92 -10.08
C VAL A 21 -16.58 -4.24 -8.90
N ILE A 22 -16.03 -4.37 -7.69
CA ILE A 22 -16.55 -3.71 -6.50
C ILE A 22 -16.47 -2.19 -6.66
N ALA A 23 -15.33 -1.66 -7.10
CA ALA A 23 -15.13 -0.24 -7.34
C ALA A 23 -16.15 0.33 -8.33
N LYS A 24 -16.43 -0.37 -9.43
CA LYS A 24 -17.46 0.02 -10.40
C LYS A 24 -18.85 0.07 -9.78
N GLY A 25 -19.20 -0.91 -8.93
CA GLY A 25 -20.45 -0.91 -8.18
C GLY A 25 -20.58 0.26 -7.20
N LEU A 26 -19.45 0.77 -6.71
CA LEU A 26 -19.37 1.94 -5.83
C LEU A 26 -19.24 3.28 -6.60
N GLY A 27 -19.26 3.26 -7.95
CA GLY A 27 -19.08 4.45 -8.78
C GLY A 27 -17.66 5.05 -8.76
N LEU A 28 -16.66 4.28 -8.31
CA LEU A 28 -15.26 4.71 -8.26
C LEU A 28 -14.59 4.55 -9.62
N SER A 29 -13.72 5.51 -9.98
CA SER A 29 -12.84 5.37 -11.14
C SER A 29 -11.79 4.28 -10.93
N ASP A 30 -11.24 3.72 -12.01
CA ASP A 30 -10.15 2.72 -11.91
C ASP A 30 -8.94 3.26 -11.13
N MET A 31 -8.67 4.56 -11.24
CA MET A 31 -7.63 5.24 -10.48
C MET A 31 -7.96 5.26 -8.97
N ALA A 32 -9.17 5.67 -8.60
CA ALA A 32 -9.61 5.66 -7.20
C ALA A 32 -9.65 4.24 -6.61
N ALA A 33 -10.06 3.25 -7.41
CA ALA A 33 -10.02 1.84 -7.03
C ALA A 33 -8.60 1.38 -6.69
N GLY A 34 -7.63 1.75 -7.52
CA GLY A 34 -6.21 1.47 -7.28
C GLY A 34 -5.68 2.16 -6.01
N PHE A 35 -5.99 3.45 -5.84
CA PHE A 35 -5.49 4.23 -4.69
C PHE A 35 -6.12 3.84 -3.36
N VAL A 36 -7.39 3.46 -3.33
CA VAL A 36 -8.12 3.23 -2.07
C VAL A 36 -8.30 1.75 -1.77
N LEU A 37 -8.86 0.98 -2.70
CA LEU A 37 -9.21 -0.41 -2.41
C LEU A 37 -8.01 -1.32 -2.59
N LEU A 38 -7.28 -1.18 -3.71
CA LEU A 38 -6.18 -2.08 -4.01
C LEU A 38 -5.01 -1.87 -3.03
N SER A 39 -4.72 -0.62 -2.67
CA SER A 39 -3.67 -0.27 -1.69
C SER A 39 -3.90 -0.89 -0.31
N VAL A 40 -5.16 -0.92 0.15
CA VAL A 40 -5.54 -1.58 1.40
C VAL A 40 -5.32 -3.08 1.29
N VAL A 41 -5.84 -3.71 0.23
CA VAL A 41 -5.74 -5.17 0.04
C VAL A 41 -4.28 -5.64 0.03
N THR A 42 -3.40 -4.92 -0.65
CA THR A 42 -1.97 -5.28 -0.71
C THR A 42 -1.22 -5.05 0.60
N SER A 43 -1.74 -4.20 1.51
CA SER A 43 -1.10 -3.88 2.79
C SER A 43 -1.65 -4.69 3.97
N LEU A 44 -2.73 -5.45 3.77
CA LEU A 44 -3.34 -6.29 4.80
C LEU A 44 -2.39 -7.34 5.37
N PRO A 45 -1.57 -8.05 4.58
CA PRO A 45 -0.62 -9.02 5.11
C PRO A 45 0.40 -8.36 6.06
N GLU A 46 0.98 -7.23 5.67
CA GLU A 46 1.95 -6.47 6.44
C GLU A 46 1.31 -5.91 7.71
N LEU A 47 0.07 -5.41 7.62
CA LEU A 47 -0.69 -4.95 8.77
C LEU A 47 -0.93 -6.10 9.76
N SER A 48 -1.26 -7.30 9.26
CA SER A 48 -1.49 -8.48 10.09
C SER A 48 -0.21 -8.89 10.83
N VAL A 49 0.94 -8.91 10.16
CA VAL A 49 2.24 -9.20 10.78
C VAL A 49 2.60 -8.14 11.82
N SER A 50 2.42 -6.86 11.48
CA SER A 50 2.74 -5.75 12.38
C SER A 50 1.84 -5.75 13.63
N ALA A 51 0.56 -6.07 13.47
CA ALA A 51 -0.40 -6.17 14.56
C ALA A 51 -0.06 -7.34 15.49
N LEU A 52 0.23 -8.52 14.93
CA LEU A 52 0.63 -9.69 15.72
C LEU A 52 1.93 -9.45 16.49
N ALA A 53 2.93 -8.81 15.86
CA ALA A 53 4.18 -8.44 16.51
C ALA A 53 3.95 -7.45 17.67
N ALA A 54 3.13 -6.43 17.46
CA ALA A 54 2.79 -5.47 18.52
C ALA A 54 2.08 -6.13 19.70
N LEU A 55 1.10 -7.01 19.43
CA LEU A 55 0.38 -7.76 20.46
C LEU A 55 1.27 -8.75 21.22
N SER A 56 2.37 -9.20 20.60
CA SER A 56 3.35 -10.10 21.23
C SER A 56 4.42 -9.36 22.04
N GLY A 57 4.32 -8.03 22.18
CA GLY A 57 5.33 -7.20 22.87
C GLY A 57 6.56 -6.87 22.01
N GLU A 58 6.59 -7.33 20.76
CA GLU A 58 7.70 -7.14 19.82
C GLU A 58 7.51 -5.84 19.01
N GLY A 59 7.42 -4.70 19.70
CA GLY A 59 7.18 -3.39 19.09
C GLY A 59 8.24 -2.99 18.06
N GLY A 60 9.51 -3.36 18.29
CA GLY A 60 10.60 -3.12 17.35
C GLY A 60 10.39 -3.83 16.01
N LEU A 61 9.90 -5.08 16.03
CA LEU A 61 9.58 -5.84 14.83
C LEU A 61 8.36 -5.26 14.11
N SER A 62 7.34 -4.84 14.87
CA SER A 62 6.14 -4.19 14.32
C SER A 62 6.51 -2.92 13.53
N VAL A 63 7.28 -2.02 14.14
CA VAL A 63 7.74 -0.78 13.49
C VAL A 63 8.68 -1.08 12.33
N GLY A 64 9.61 -2.03 12.50
CA GLY A 64 10.52 -2.46 11.43
C GLY A 64 9.79 -2.97 10.20
N ASN A 65 8.73 -3.76 10.39
CA ASN A 65 7.91 -4.28 9.30
C ASN A 65 7.17 -3.16 8.54
N VAL A 66 6.53 -2.23 9.27
CA VAL A 66 5.81 -1.10 8.65
C VAL A 66 6.77 -0.20 7.86
N LEU A 67 7.88 0.21 8.48
CA LEU A 67 8.85 1.10 7.82
C LEU A 67 9.54 0.43 6.64
N GLY A 68 10.00 -0.81 6.82
CA GLY A 68 10.68 -1.57 5.78
C GLY A 68 9.80 -1.80 4.56
N SER A 69 8.54 -2.18 4.76
CA SER A 69 7.59 -2.43 3.67
C SER A 69 7.27 -1.16 2.88
N ASN A 70 7.10 -0.02 3.55
CA ASN A 70 6.87 1.26 2.88
C ASN A 70 8.08 1.71 2.05
N ILE A 71 9.30 1.56 2.58
CA ILE A 71 10.53 1.86 1.84
C ILE A 71 10.65 0.95 0.61
N ALA A 72 10.42 -0.36 0.76
CA ALA A 72 10.46 -1.32 -0.35
C ALA A 72 9.40 -1.01 -1.42
N ASN A 73 8.19 -0.64 -1.02
CA ASN A 73 7.12 -0.26 -1.95
C ASN A 73 7.50 0.99 -2.76
N LEU A 74 8.03 2.03 -2.11
CA LEU A 74 8.41 3.27 -2.78
C LEU A 74 9.64 3.12 -3.69
N THR A 75 10.58 2.26 -3.31
CA THR A 75 11.84 2.11 -4.06
C THR A 75 11.78 0.97 -5.07
N ILE A 76 11.51 -0.24 -4.61
CA ILE A 76 11.56 -1.46 -5.42
C ILE A 76 10.29 -1.58 -6.26
N ILE A 77 9.10 -1.56 -5.64
CA ILE A 77 7.85 -1.82 -6.38
C ILE A 77 7.60 -0.72 -7.42
N ILE A 78 7.67 0.56 -7.04
CA ILE A 78 7.52 1.67 -8.00
C ILE A 78 8.64 1.62 -9.06
N GLY A 79 9.89 1.37 -8.66
CA GLY A 79 11.02 1.25 -9.59
C GLY A 79 10.79 0.17 -10.64
N LEU A 80 10.35 -1.02 -10.22
CA LEU A 80 10.01 -2.12 -11.13
C LEU A 80 8.77 -1.80 -11.96
N ALA A 81 7.74 -1.17 -11.39
CA ALA A 81 6.54 -0.78 -12.13
C ALA A 81 6.85 0.19 -13.27
N VAL A 82 7.72 1.16 -13.02
CA VAL A 82 8.21 2.10 -14.05
C VAL A 82 9.09 1.36 -15.07
N PHE A 83 10.00 0.49 -14.61
CA PHE A 83 10.90 -0.26 -15.48
C PHE A 83 10.15 -1.19 -16.46
N PHE A 84 9.10 -1.87 -15.99
CA PHE A 84 8.28 -2.77 -16.82
C PHE A 84 7.14 -2.05 -17.55
N SER A 85 6.84 -0.79 -17.22
CA SER A 85 5.82 -0.02 -17.93
C SER A 85 6.28 0.30 -19.34
N LYS A 86 5.56 -0.21 -20.35
CA LYS A 86 5.77 0.15 -21.76
C LYS A 86 5.36 1.59 -22.11
N LYS A 87 4.67 2.30 -21.21
CA LYS A 87 4.24 3.69 -21.39
C LYS A 87 5.04 4.61 -20.49
N SER A 88 5.37 5.80 -20.99
CA SER A 88 5.86 6.90 -20.15
C SER A 88 4.82 7.18 -19.07
N VAL A 89 5.20 6.97 -17.81
CA VAL A 89 4.37 7.34 -16.65
C VAL A 89 4.32 8.87 -16.61
N SER A 90 3.36 9.46 -17.32
CA SER A 90 3.12 10.90 -17.34
C SER A 90 2.27 11.23 -16.13
N LEU A 91 2.94 11.69 -15.07
CA LEU A 91 2.29 12.28 -13.92
C LEU A 91 1.78 13.67 -14.35
N LYS A 92 0.53 13.76 -14.81
CA LYS A 92 -0.10 15.07 -15.04
C LYS A 92 -0.15 15.83 -13.71
N GLY A 93 0.19 17.12 -13.74
CA GLY A 93 0.48 17.93 -12.55
C GLY A 93 -0.66 18.06 -11.52
N GLU A 94 -1.92 17.83 -11.89
CA GLU A 94 -3.02 17.85 -10.91
C GLU A 94 -3.03 16.61 -10.01
N SER A 95 -2.81 15.42 -10.57
CA SER A 95 -2.72 14.19 -9.76
C SER A 95 -1.49 14.19 -8.84
N GLN A 96 -0.40 14.88 -9.19
CA GLN A 96 0.75 15.03 -8.29
C GLN A 96 0.42 15.88 -7.06
N LYS A 97 -0.31 17.00 -7.24
CA LYS A 97 -0.67 17.87 -6.12
C LYS A 97 -1.61 17.15 -5.15
N GLU A 98 -2.60 16.44 -5.66
CA GLU A 98 -3.50 15.63 -4.83
C GLU A 98 -2.73 14.55 -4.08
N LEU A 99 -1.82 13.83 -4.75
CA LEU A 99 -0.99 12.80 -4.10
C LEU A 99 -0.10 13.37 -3.00
N ILE A 100 0.58 14.49 -3.27
CA ILE A 100 1.44 15.14 -2.28
C ILE A 100 0.61 15.64 -1.10
N GLN A 101 -0.58 16.22 -1.35
CA GLN A 101 -1.48 16.68 -0.29
C GLN A 101 -2.00 15.51 0.56
N PHE A 102 -2.41 14.41 -0.07
CA PHE A 102 -2.87 13.21 0.63
C PHE A 102 -1.77 12.60 1.49
N LEU A 103 -0.54 12.53 0.96
CA LEU A 103 0.63 12.04 1.67
C LEU A 103 1.00 12.94 2.86
N PHE A 104 0.87 14.26 2.69
CA PHE A 104 1.10 15.24 3.75
C PHE A 104 0.08 15.07 4.88
N ILE A 105 -1.22 15.03 4.54
CA ILE A 105 -2.30 14.88 5.51
C ILE A 105 -2.18 13.53 6.24
N SER A 106 -1.89 12.45 5.52
CA SER A 106 -1.76 11.12 6.12
C SER A 106 -0.52 10.96 6.99
N SER A 107 0.56 11.73 6.74
CA SER A 107 1.80 11.70 7.55
C SER A 107 1.72 12.55 8.81
N ILE A 108 0.87 13.59 8.83
CA ILE A 108 0.65 14.44 10.01
C ILE A 108 0.10 13.61 11.17
N ILE A 109 -0.87 12.73 10.91
CA ILE A 109 -1.53 11.90 11.93
C ILE A 109 -0.52 11.02 12.71
N PRO A 110 0.33 10.18 12.07
CA PRO A 110 1.32 9.38 12.77
C PRO A 110 2.40 10.22 13.44
N LEU A 111 2.79 11.37 12.88
CA LEU A 111 3.74 12.29 13.55
C LEU A 111 3.18 12.82 14.87
N PHE A 112 1.90 13.18 14.92
CA PHE A 112 1.22 13.58 16.16
C PHE A 112 1.15 12.44 17.19
N ILE A 113 0.99 11.20 16.74
CA ILE A 113 0.97 10.01 17.61
C ILE A 113 2.36 9.75 18.20
N VAL A 114 3.41 9.82 17.38
CA VAL A 114 4.80 9.63 17.83
C VAL A 114 5.24 10.73 18.80
N GLN A 115 4.86 11.98 18.56
CA GLN A 115 5.17 13.09 19.47
C GLN A 115 4.46 12.99 20.82
N ARG A 116 3.33 12.29 20.91
CA ARG A 116 2.63 12.07 22.18
C ARG A 116 3.30 11.02 23.08
N GLY A 117 4.26 10.26 22.59
CA GLY A 117 5.12 9.38 23.39
C GLY A 117 4.42 8.25 24.16
N THR A 118 3.10 8.13 24.08
CA THR A 118 2.32 7.09 24.75
C THR A 118 1.34 6.46 23.76
N LEU A 119 1.72 5.29 23.26
CA LEU A 119 0.76 4.26 22.88
C LEU A 119 0.39 3.55 24.19
N SER A 120 -0.53 4.16 24.96
CA SER A 120 -1.22 3.44 26.03
C SER A 120 -2.19 2.43 25.43
#